data_AF-A0A937VR16-F1
#
_entry.id   AF-A0A937VR16-F1
#
_cell.length_a   1.000
_cell.length_b   1.000
_cell.length_c   1.000
_cell.angle_alpha   90.00
_cell.angle_beta   90.00
_cell.angle_gamma   90.00
#
_symmetry.space_group_name_H-M   'P 1'
#
loop_
_entity.id
_entity.type
_entity.pdbx_description
1 polymer ?
#
loop_
_entity_poly.entity_id
_entity_poly.type
_entity_poly.pdbx_seq_one_letter_code
_entity_poly.pdbx_strand_id
1 'polypeptide(L)'
;MPLLSGQLQEVVVDFFFPRRCLGCGKLGSFLCDGCTRTLPRLLPPFCQKCGKPGSSGGFCPACWGSLTGIDGIRSPFRFEGAIRQAVHALKYDNLRAISPYLARLVHNYLQSSPVPGDVLVP
;
A
#
# COMPACT_ATOMS: atom_id res chain seq x y z
N MET A 1 -14.63 9.56 31.42
CA MET A 1 -15.52 8.65 30.66
C MET A 1 -15.89 9.23 29.28
N PRO A 2 -15.00 9.23 28.27
CA PRO A 2 -15.38 9.62 26.89
C PRO A 2 -15.36 8.46 25.87
N LEU A 3 -14.89 7.27 26.25
CA LEU A 3 -14.60 6.17 25.31
C LEU A 3 -15.85 5.47 24.74
N LEU A 4 -16.99 5.55 25.42
CA LEU A 4 -18.24 4.88 25.01
C LEU A 4 -18.90 5.54 23.78
N SER A 5 -18.72 6.85 23.60
CA SER A 5 -19.37 7.60 22.50
C SER A 5 -18.79 7.23 21.14
N GLY A 6 -17.48 7.04 21.02
CA GLY A 6 -16.83 6.75 19.75
C GLY A 6 -17.12 5.32 19.25
N GLN A 7 -17.18 4.36 20.17
CA GLN A 7 -17.43 2.95 19.83
C GLN A 7 -18.85 2.73 19.29
N LEU A 8 -19.85 3.38 19.88
CA LEU A 8 -21.23 3.30 19.39
C LEU A 8 -21.38 3.94 17.99
N GLN A 9 -20.67 5.03 17.72
CA GLN A 9 -20.67 5.69 16.43
C GLN A 9 -20.06 4.81 15.33
N GLU A 10 -18.92 4.18 15.60
CA GLU A 10 -18.29 3.25 14.64
C GLU A 10 -19.18 2.05 14.33
N VAL A 11 -19.83 1.46 15.34
CA VAL A 11 -20.74 0.33 15.17
C VAL A 11 -21.95 0.71 14.30
N VAL A 12 -22.54 1.89 14.51
CA VAL A 12 -23.66 2.37 13.69
C VAL A 12 -23.21 2.64 12.26
N VAL A 13 -22.06 3.29 12.06
CA VAL A 13 -21.52 3.55 10.72
C VAL A 13 -21.22 2.24 10.00
N ASP A 14 -20.59 1.26 10.67
CA ASP A 14 -20.29 -0.04 10.08
C ASP A 14 -21.54 -0.87 9.77
N PHE A 15 -22.65 -0.63 10.47
CA PHE A 15 -23.92 -1.26 10.16
C PHE A 15 -24.51 -0.76 8.83
N PHE A 16 -24.53 0.56 8.61
CA PHE A 16 -25.04 1.16 7.37
C PHE A 16 -24.03 1.11 6.21
N PHE A 17 -22.74 1.18 6.52
CA PHE A 17 -21.63 1.23 5.57
C PHE A 17 -20.59 0.14 5.90
N PRO A 18 -20.95 -1.14 5.77
CA PRO A 18 -20.07 -2.21 6.17
C PRO A 18 -18.79 -2.23 5.32
N ARG A 19 -17.64 -2.21 6.00
CA ARG A 19 -16.34 -2.39 5.36
C ARG A 19 -16.28 -3.75 4.67
N ARG A 20 -16.07 -3.76 3.36
CA ARG A 20 -15.87 -4.96 2.56
C ARG A 20 -14.43 -5.01 2.06
N CYS A 21 -13.83 -6.20 2.14
CA CYS A 21 -12.48 -6.42 1.64
C CYS A 21 -12.46 -6.18 0.14
N LEU A 22 -11.60 -5.30 -0.34
CA LEU A 22 -11.52 -4.98 -1.77
C LEU A 22 -11.09 -6.20 -2.60
N GLY A 23 -10.27 -7.09 -2.03
CA GLY A 23 -9.78 -8.28 -2.73
C GLY A 23 -10.78 -9.44 -2.82
N CYS A 24 -11.57 -9.70 -1.77
CA CYS A 24 -12.42 -10.89 -1.70
C CYS A 24 -13.88 -10.64 -1.27
N GLY A 25 -14.24 -9.40 -0.95
CA GLY A 25 -15.60 -9.03 -0.55
C GLY A 25 -15.99 -9.35 0.90
N LYS A 26 -15.14 -10.06 1.65
CA LYS A 26 -15.41 -10.41 3.07
C LYS A 26 -15.68 -9.15 3.91
N LEU A 27 -16.70 -9.22 4.77
CA LEU A 27 -17.08 -8.14 5.69
C LEU A 27 -16.05 -7.95 6.83
N GLY A 28 -15.94 -6.71 7.31
CA GLY A 28 -15.22 -6.32 8.53
C GLY A 28 -13.97 -5.46 8.31
N SER A 29 -13.37 -5.48 7.13
CA SER A 29 -12.13 -4.73 6.83
C SER A 29 -12.01 -4.40 5.34
N PHE A 30 -11.33 -3.31 4.98
CA PHE A 30 -11.04 -2.99 3.57
C PHE A 30 -9.97 -3.90 2.94
N LEU A 31 -9.10 -4.48 3.77
CA LEU A 31 -8.15 -5.53 3.40
C LEU A 31 -8.11 -6.55 4.53
N CYS A 32 -8.65 -7.75 4.30
CA CYS A 32 -8.63 -8.83 5.29
C CYS A 32 -7.25 -9.49 5.36
N ASP A 33 -6.99 -10.25 6.43
CA ASP A 33 -5.70 -10.91 6.63
C ASP A 33 -5.35 -11.88 5.50
N GLY A 34 -6.35 -12.60 4.96
CA GLY A 34 -6.17 -13.50 3.83
C GLY A 34 -5.65 -12.77 2.59
N CYS A 35 -6.31 -11.70 2.17
CA CYS A 35 -5.86 -10.87 1.04
C CYS A 35 -4.54 -10.15 1.34
N THR A 36 -4.31 -9.76 2.59
CA THR A 36 -3.06 -9.08 2.99
C THR A 36 -1.85 -9.99 2.86
N ARG A 37 -1.99 -11.29 3.19
CA ARG A 37 -0.92 -12.29 3.06
C ARG A 37 -0.60 -12.64 1.60
N THR A 38 -1.58 -12.51 0.70
CA THR A 38 -1.41 -12.83 -0.72
C THR A 38 -1.05 -11.62 -1.59
N LEU A 39 -0.83 -10.44 -0.98
CA LEU A 39 -0.45 -9.25 -1.74
C LEU A 39 0.86 -9.50 -2.52
N PRO A 40 0.95 -9.05 -3.78
CA PRO A 40 2.08 -9.35 -4.65
C PRO A 40 3.29 -8.49 -4.24
N ARG A 41 4.07 -8.98 -3.28
CA ARG A 41 5.28 -8.31 -2.77
C ARG A 41 6.26 -8.07 -3.93
N LEU A 42 6.84 -6.88 -3.96
CA LEU A 42 7.94 -6.57 -4.87
C LEU A 42 9.25 -6.99 -4.20
N LEU A 43 9.83 -8.10 -4.66
CA LEU A 43 11.05 -8.66 -4.09
C LEU A 43 12.26 -8.39 -5.01
N PRO A 44 13.47 -8.28 -4.43
CA PRO A 44 14.69 -8.25 -5.23
C PRO A 44 14.84 -9.50 -6.11
N PRO A 45 15.54 -9.41 -7.25
CA PRO A 45 16.28 -8.23 -7.68
C PRO A 45 15.40 -7.25 -8.48
N PHE A 46 15.53 -5.96 -8.16
CA PHE A 46 14.86 -4.85 -8.83
C PHE A 46 15.81 -3.67 -9.00
N CYS A 47 15.46 -2.74 -9.88
CA CYS A 47 16.32 -1.61 -10.23
C CYS A 47 16.51 -0.72 -9.00
N GLN A 48 17.76 -0.42 -8.64
CA GLN A 48 18.05 0.43 -7.48
C GLN A 48 17.58 1.88 -7.67
N LYS A 49 17.27 2.30 -8.89
CA LYS A 49 16.70 3.63 -9.16
C LYS A 49 15.17 3.57 -9.20
N CYS A 50 14.57 3.01 -10.24
CA CYS A 50 13.12 3.04 -10.44
C CYS A 50 12.33 1.90 -9.78
N GLY A 51 12.98 0.90 -9.17
CA GLY A 51 12.29 -0.26 -8.58
C GLY A 51 11.74 -1.27 -9.60
N LYS A 52 12.07 -1.15 -10.89
CA LYS A 52 11.63 -2.12 -11.92
C LYS A 52 12.12 -3.54 -11.58
N PRO A 53 11.23 -4.54 -11.46
CA PRO A 53 11.64 -5.93 -11.17
C PRO A 53 12.44 -6.54 -12.33
N GLY A 54 13.28 -7.52 -12.01
CA GLY A 54 14.01 -8.32 -13.01
C GLY A 54 15.30 -7.69 -13.54
N SER A 55 15.78 -6.59 -12.95
CA SER A 55 17.17 -6.14 -13.19
C SER A 55 18.14 -7.03 -12.42
N SER A 56 19.39 -7.14 -12.85
CA SER A 56 20.48 -7.90 -12.19
C SER A 56 20.97 -7.29 -10.86
N GLY A 57 20.12 -6.56 -10.13
CA GLY A 57 20.44 -5.91 -8.86
C GLY A 57 21.11 -4.52 -8.97
N GLY A 58 21.39 -4.06 -10.19
CA GLY A 58 21.89 -2.71 -10.49
C GLY A 58 20.82 -1.80 -11.09
N PHE A 59 21.23 -0.93 -12.02
CA PHE A 59 20.30 -0.11 -12.79
C PHE A 59 19.74 -0.88 -14.00
N CYS A 60 18.45 -0.71 -14.26
CA CYS A 60 17.86 -1.20 -15.50
C CYS A 60 18.33 -0.32 -16.69
N PRO A 61 18.20 -0.79 -17.94
CA PRO A 61 18.65 -0.03 -19.12
C PRO A 61 18.04 1.37 -19.21
N ALA A 62 16.78 1.54 -18.78
CA ALA A 62 16.11 2.84 -18.78
C ALA A 62 16.64 3.82 -17.72
N CYS A 63 17.31 3.33 -16.68
CA CYS A 63 17.91 4.15 -15.63
C CYS A 63 19.42 4.37 -15.82
N TRP A 64 20.06 3.60 -16.70
CA TRP A 64 21.48 3.73 -16.97
C TRP A 64 21.76 5.05 -17.70
N GLY A 65 22.64 5.88 -17.14
CA GLY A 65 22.94 7.22 -17.67
C GLY A 65 21.82 8.26 -17.50
N SER A 66 20.73 7.92 -16.80
CA SER A 66 19.63 8.86 -16.57
C SER A 66 19.99 9.87 -15.47
N LEU A 67 19.93 11.16 -15.80
CA LEU A 67 19.95 12.27 -14.84
C LEU A 67 18.50 12.63 -14.51
N THR A 68 17.97 12.07 -13.43
CA THR A 68 16.67 12.48 -12.86
C THR A 68 16.96 13.17 -11.54
N GLY A 69 16.16 14.18 -11.17
CA GLY A 69 16.24 14.83 -9.86
C GLY A 69 15.73 13.96 -8.69
N ILE A 70 15.61 12.65 -8.90
CA ILE A 70 15.14 11.67 -7.91
C ILE A 70 16.19 10.55 -7.87
N ASP A 71 16.70 10.27 -6.67
CA ASP A 71 17.73 9.24 -6.43
C ASP A 71 17.16 7.83 -6.54
N GLY A 72 15.91 7.64 -6.13
CA GLY A 72 15.21 6.37 -6.32
C GLY A 72 13.74 6.41 -5.90
N ILE A 73 13.01 5.38 -6.32
CA ILE A 73 11.60 5.15 -5.97
C ILE A 73 11.48 3.71 -5.48
N ARG A 74 10.65 3.51 -4.44
CA ARG A 74 10.39 2.19 -3.86
C ARG A 74 8.91 1.99 -3.60
N SER A 75 8.45 0.77 -3.87
CA SER A 75 7.11 0.29 -3.53
C SER A 75 7.23 -1.09 -2.87
N PRO A 76 6.47 -1.36 -1.79
CA PRO A 76 6.45 -2.69 -1.16
C PRO A 76 5.77 -3.77 -2.01
N PHE A 77 4.96 -3.38 -3.01
CA PHE A 77 4.16 -4.30 -3.81
C PHE A 77 4.19 -3.96 -5.30
N ARG A 78 3.95 -4.98 -6.12
CA ARG A 78 3.57 -4.83 -7.53
C ARG A 78 2.14 -4.30 -7.59
N PHE A 79 1.86 -3.43 -8.55
CA PHE A 79 0.56 -2.75 -8.67
C PHE A 79 -0.51 -3.65 -9.31
N GLU A 80 -0.88 -4.72 -8.60
CA GLU A 80 -1.81 -5.75 -9.08
C GLU A 80 -2.77 -6.23 -7.96
N GLY A 81 -3.85 -6.91 -8.34
CA GLY A 81 -4.78 -7.52 -7.38
C GLY A 81 -5.36 -6.55 -6.34
N ALA A 82 -5.48 -7.02 -5.09
CA ALA A 82 -6.12 -6.28 -4.01
C ALA A 82 -5.41 -4.96 -3.64
N ILE A 83 -4.08 -4.89 -3.77
CA ILE A 83 -3.36 -3.64 -3.49
C ILE A 83 -3.64 -2.59 -4.57
N ARG A 84 -3.75 -2.99 -5.84
CA ARG A 84 -4.16 -2.09 -6.93
C ARG A 84 -5.54 -1.51 -6.66
N GLN A 85 -6.50 -2.35 -6.28
CA GLN A 85 -7.86 -1.91 -5.95
C GLN A 85 -7.86 -0.95 -4.76
N ALA A 86 -7.07 -1.23 -3.71
CA ALA A 86 -6.96 -0.37 -2.54
C ALA A 86 -6.40 1.02 -2.85
N VAL A 87 -5.35 1.09 -3.67
CA VAL A 87 -4.77 2.36 -4.11
C VAL A 87 -5.72 3.12 -5.03
N HIS A 88 -6.42 2.43 -5.94
CA HIS A 88 -7.45 3.06 -6.78
C HIS A 88 -8.58 3.65 -5.94
N ALA A 89 -9.08 2.88 -4.96
CA ALA A 89 -10.15 3.31 -4.08
C ALA A 89 -9.76 4.56 -3.28
N LEU A 90 -8.50 4.65 -2.84
CA LEU A 90 -7.97 5.85 -2.19
C LEU A 90 -7.89 7.04 -3.15
N LYS A 91 -7.31 6.86 -4.35
CA LYS A 91 -6.99 7.95 -5.29
C LYS A 91 -8.21 8.50 -6.02
N TYR A 92 -9.13 7.63 -6.40
CA TYR A 92 -10.16 7.94 -7.40
C TYR A 92 -11.58 7.74 -6.88
N ASP A 93 -11.79 6.79 -5.96
CA ASP A 93 -13.14 6.49 -5.44
C ASP A 93 -13.42 7.17 -4.08
N ASN A 94 -12.53 8.07 -3.65
CA ASN A 94 -12.63 8.85 -2.41
C ASN A 94 -12.78 7.99 -1.13
N LEU A 95 -12.32 6.73 -1.15
CA LEU A 95 -12.35 5.83 0.00
C LEU A 95 -11.20 6.15 0.98
N ARG A 96 -11.19 7.34 1.57
CA ARG A 96 -10.11 7.83 2.45
C ARG A 96 -9.88 6.95 3.68
N ALA A 97 -10.93 6.28 4.16
CA ALA A 97 -10.88 5.37 5.31
C ALA A 97 -9.94 4.17 5.12
N ILE A 98 -9.49 3.88 3.89
CA ILE A 98 -8.48 2.84 3.65
C ILE A 98 -7.03 3.30 3.94
N SER A 99 -6.80 4.61 4.05
CA SER A 99 -5.45 5.17 4.23
C SER A 99 -4.66 4.54 5.39
N PRO A 100 -5.22 4.32 6.61
CA PRO A 100 -4.50 3.67 7.69
C PRO A 100 -4.06 2.23 7.37
N TYR A 101 -4.86 1.50 6.57
CA TYR A 101 -4.50 0.15 6.14
C TYR A 101 -3.28 0.19 5.22
N LEU A 102 -3.26 1.08 4.22
CA LEU A 102 -2.14 1.25 3.30
C LEU A 102 -0.88 1.78 4.02
N ALA A 103 -1.03 2.76 4.91
CA ALA A 103 0.05 3.31 5.71
C ALA A 103 0.73 2.23 6.55
N ARG A 104 -0.05 1.33 7.19
CA ARG A 104 0.50 0.21 7.95
C ARG A 104 1.31 -0.75 7.07
N LEU A 105 0.91 -0.99 5.83
CA LEU A 105 1.68 -1.84 4.92
C LEU A 105 3.03 -1.22 4.54
N VAL A 106 3.07 0.09 4.30
CA VAL A 106 4.31 0.83 4.04
C VAL A 106 5.19 0.85 5.29
N HIS A 107 4.62 1.13 6.46
CA HIS A 107 5.33 1.10 7.74
C HIS A 107 6.00 -0.26 7.97
N ASN A 108 5.26 -1.36 7.85
CA ASN A 108 5.79 -2.71 8.03
C ASN A 108 6.92 -3.04 7.03
N TYR A 109 6.86 -2.51 5.82
CA TYR A 109 7.93 -2.65 4.84
C TYR A 109 9.18 -1.85 5.24
N LEU A 110 9.03 -0.59 5.66
CA LEU A 110 10.16 0.26 6.05
C LEU A 110 10.88 -0.26 7.31
N GLN A 111 10.17 -0.97 8.20
CA GLN A 111 10.78 -1.64 9.35
C GLN A 111 11.77 -2.74 8.94
N SER A 112 11.47 -3.51 7.88
CA SER A 112 12.33 -4.60 7.40
C SER A 112 13.24 -4.21 6.24
N SER A 113 12.98 -3.08 5.59
CA SER A 113 13.73 -2.55 4.45
C SER A 113 13.80 -1.03 4.57
N PRO A 114 14.68 -0.50 5.43
CA PRO A 114 14.84 0.94 5.59
C PRO A 114 15.27 1.59 4.27
N VAL A 115 14.57 2.64 3.88
CA VAL A 115 14.91 3.46 2.72
C VAL A 115 14.97 4.91 3.19
N PRO A 116 16.08 5.64 2.95
CA PRO A 116 16.08 7.09 3.13
C PRO A 116 15.10 7.67 2.11
N GLY A 117 14.04 8.31 2.60
CA GLY A 117 12.97 8.83 1.75
C GLY A 117 12.53 10.20 2.20
N ASP A 118 12.50 11.14 1.27
CA ASP A 118 12.09 12.53 1.52
C ASP A 118 10.58 12.75 1.30
N VAL A 119 9.94 11.90 0.50
CA VAL A 119 8.55 12.05 0.07
C VAL A 119 7.83 10.70 0.08
N LEU A 120 6.63 10.68 0.68
CA LEU A 120 5.68 9.56 0.57
C LEU A 120 4.57 9.93 -0.41
N VAL A 121 4.33 9.05 -1.39
CA VAL A 121 3.29 9.23 -2.42
C VAL A 121 2.23 8.13 -2.25
N PRO A 122 0.94 8.48 -2.11
CA PRO A 122 -0.15 7.52 -2.08
C PRO A 122 -0.40 6.89 -3.45
#